data_AF-A0A6F8PZ93-F1
#
_entry.id   AF-A0A6F8PZ93-F1
#
_cell.length_a   1.000
_cell.length_b   1.000
_cell.length_c   1.000
_cell.angle_alpha   90.00
_cell.angle_beta   90.00
_cell.angle_gamma   90.00
#
_symmetry.space_group_name_H-M   'P 1'
#
loop_
_entity.id
_entity.type
_entity.pdbx_description
1 polymer ?
#
loop_
_entity_poly.entity_id
_entity_poly.type
_entity_poly.pdbx_seq_one_letter_code
_entity_poly.pdbx_strand_id
1 'polypeptide(L)'
;CDRCGCEIFQPIGTKTYAPLNECPSKDCQKNQSKGQLHHSTRASKFQPFQEIKIQEMAEQVPVGHIPRMLTVLCHGSLVRKISPGDVVDIAGIFLPTPYTGFKAIKAGLLTDTYLEAQYVTHHKKAYEDLVVDDRVFKRIDQYRASGHIYEYLAMSIAPEIYG
;
A
#
# COMPACT_ATOMS: atom_id res chain seq x y z
N CYS A 1 -3.62 -34.42 8.45
CA CYS A 1 -2.84 -35.36 9.29
C CYS A 1 -2.87 -36.73 8.63
N ASP A 2 -1.72 -37.41 8.52
CA ASP A 2 -1.66 -38.72 7.84
C ASP A 2 -2.43 -39.84 8.55
N ARG A 3 -2.64 -39.72 9.87
CA ARG A 3 -3.30 -40.77 10.66
C ARG A 3 -4.79 -40.52 10.87
N CYS A 4 -5.16 -39.35 11.41
CA CYS A 4 -6.55 -39.06 11.76
C CYS A 4 -7.34 -38.39 10.63
N GLY A 5 -6.69 -37.96 9.54
CA GLY A 5 -7.35 -37.22 8.46
C GLY A 5 -7.82 -35.82 8.83
N CYS A 6 -7.74 -35.40 10.09
CA CYS A 6 -8.16 -34.06 10.50
C CYS A 6 -7.33 -32.96 9.81
N GLU A 7 -8.03 -31.92 9.38
CA GLU A 7 -7.47 -30.66 8.92
C GLU A 7 -7.31 -29.71 10.10
N ILE A 8 -6.14 -29.05 10.19
CA ILE A 8 -5.79 -28.17 11.29
C ILE A 8 -5.40 -26.83 10.71
N PHE A 9 -6.03 -25.77 11.22
CA PHE A 9 -5.83 -24.41 10.75
C PHE A 9 -5.05 -23.62 11.80
N GLN A 10 -3.92 -23.05 11.37
CA GLN A 10 -3.09 -22.17 12.20
C GLN A 10 -3.25 -20.73 11.70
N PRO A 11 -3.73 -19.78 12.53
CA PRO A 11 -3.73 -18.38 12.16
C PRO A 11 -2.29 -17.85 12.11
N ILE A 12 -1.94 -17.17 11.02
CA ILE A 12 -0.62 -16.55 10.83
C ILE A 12 -0.77 -15.05 11.10
N GLY A 13 -0.26 -14.58 12.24
CA GLY A 13 -0.30 -13.16 12.60
C GLY A 13 0.96 -12.37 12.20
N THR A 14 2.07 -13.05 11.99
CA THR A 14 3.39 -12.44 11.75
C THR A 14 4.03 -12.95 10.47
N LYS A 15 4.91 -12.14 9.86
CA LYS A 15 5.66 -12.53 8.65
C LYS A 15 6.50 -13.80 8.85
N THR A 16 7.00 -13.99 10.08
CA THR A 16 7.71 -15.21 10.49
C THR A 16 6.77 -16.05 11.33
N TYR A 17 6.58 -17.32 10.97
CA TYR A 17 5.77 -18.27 11.73
C TYR A 17 6.47 -19.64 11.77
N ALA A 18 6.20 -20.40 12.82
CA ALA A 18 6.64 -21.79 12.94
C ALA A 18 5.46 -22.72 12.57
N PRO A 19 5.65 -23.64 11.60
CA PRO A 19 4.60 -24.57 11.22
C PRO A 19 4.33 -25.60 12.32
N LEU A 20 3.06 -25.97 12.49
CA LEU A 20 2.67 -27.11 13.31
C LEU A 20 3.04 -28.42 12.59
N ASN A 21 4.00 -29.16 13.16
CA ASN A 21 4.47 -30.44 12.60
C ASN A 21 3.70 -31.65 13.19
N GLU A 22 3.31 -31.56 14.46
CA GLU A 22 2.55 -32.61 15.16
C GLU A 22 1.07 -32.25 15.24
N CYS A 23 0.19 -33.25 15.09
CA CYS A 23 -1.25 -33.06 15.08
C CYS A 23 -1.86 -32.91 16.50
N PRO A 24 -2.40 -31.74 16.89
CA PRO A 24 -3.10 -31.55 18.18
C PRO A 24 -4.55 -32.08 18.22
N SER A 25 -4.97 -32.93 17.27
CA SER A 25 -6.35 -33.44 17.26
C SER A 25 -6.63 -34.38 18.44
N LYS A 26 -7.86 -34.37 18.95
CA LYS A 26 -8.30 -35.24 20.05
C LYS A 26 -8.12 -36.73 19.72
N ASP A 27 -8.28 -37.12 18.45
CA ASP A 27 -8.15 -38.51 18.02
C ASP A 27 -6.69 -38.99 18.04
N CYS A 28 -5.75 -38.16 17.56
CA CYS A 28 -4.33 -38.48 17.65
C CYS A 28 -3.83 -38.47 19.10
N GLN A 29 -4.37 -37.56 19.94
CA GLN A 29 -4.00 -37.46 21.35
C GLN A 29 -4.51 -38.65 22.17
N LYS A 30 -5.77 -39.09 21.96
CA LYS A 30 -6.35 -40.26 22.64
C LYS A 30 -5.67 -41.56 22.24
N ASN A 31 -5.31 -41.70 20.96
CA ASN A 31 -4.66 -42.92 20.45
C ASN A 31 -3.14 -42.93 20.67
N GLN A 32 -2.57 -41.94 21.39
CA GLN A 32 -1.13 -41.73 21.58
C GLN A 32 -0.32 -41.80 20.28
N SER A 33 -0.96 -41.47 19.16
CA SER A 33 -0.37 -41.54 17.83
C SER A 33 0.10 -40.15 17.43
N LYS A 34 1.43 -39.96 17.31
CA LYS A 34 2.01 -38.70 16.80
C LYS A 34 1.84 -38.61 15.28
N GLY A 35 0.65 -38.19 14.85
CA GLY A 35 0.38 -37.96 13.44
C GLY A 35 1.15 -36.75 12.92
N GLN A 36 1.86 -36.92 11.80
CA GLN A 36 2.55 -35.84 11.11
C GLN A 36 1.54 -34.97 10.33
N LEU A 37 1.74 -33.66 10.39
CA LEU A 37 1.02 -32.69 9.59
C LEU A 37 1.81 -32.35 8.33
N HIS A 38 1.10 -32.26 7.21
CA HIS A 38 1.62 -31.79 5.94
C HIS A 38 0.84 -30.57 5.49
N HIS A 39 1.54 -29.65 4.83
CA HIS A 39 0.91 -28.45 4.30
C HIS A 39 0.12 -28.77 3.02
N SER A 40 -1.16 -28.38 3.01
CA SER A 40 -2.01 -28.43 1.82
C SER A 40 -2.32 -27.01 1.36
N THR A 41 -1.84 -26.64 0.18
CA THR A 41 -2.10 -25.32 -0.41
C THR A 41 -3.58 -25.14 -0.77
N ARG A 42 -4.28 -26.20 -1.17
CA ARG A 42 -5.70 -26.13 -1.55
C ARG A 42 -6.62 -25.90 -0.36
N ALA A 43 -6.28 -26.45 0.81
CA ALA A 43 -7.02 -26.23 2.05
C ALA A 43 -6.64 -24.90 2.73
N SER A 44 -5.59 -24.22 2.26
CA SER A 44 -5.12 -22.95 2.83
C SER A 44 -5.74 -21.76 2.11
N LYS A 45 -6.00 -20.68 2.86
CA LYS A 45 -6.46 -19.41 2.31
C LYS A 45 -5.27 -18.48 2.10
N PHE A 46 -5.07 -18.05 0.86
CA PHE A 46 -4.07 -17.04 0.50
C PHE A 46 -4.74 -15.72 0.15
N GLN A 47 -4.05 -14.62 0.45
CA GLN A 47 -4.48 -13.27 0.09
C GLN A 47 -3.43 -12.61 -0.80
N PRO A 48 -3.84 -11.85 -1.85
CA PRO A 48 -2.92 -11.03 -2.61
C PRO A 48 -2.15 -10.07 -1.70
N PHE A 49 -0.85 -9.96 -1.95
CA PHE A 49 0.08 -9.09 -1.24
C PHE A 49 0.95 -8.36 -2.25
N GLN A 50 1.15 -7.06 -2.05
CA GLN A 50 2.04 -6.24 -2.85
C GLN A 50 2.79 -5.26 -1.95
N GLU A 51 4.11 -5.20 -2.12
CA GLU A 51 4.96 -4.17 -1.51
C GLU A 51 5.21 -3.07 -2.54
N ILE A 52 5.03 -1.83 -2.12
CA ILE A 52 5.19 -0.63 -2.96
C ILE A 52 6.14 0.32 -2.23
N LYS A 53 7.05 0.95 -2.98
CA LYS A 53 7.90 2.02 -2.45
C LYS A 53 7.46 3.33 -3.07
N ILE A 54 7.15 4.29 -2.21
CA ILE A 54 6.77 5.64 -2.61
C ILE A 54 7.87 6.63 -2.26
N GLN A 55 7.89 7.73 -2.98
CA GLN A 55 8.82 8.85 -2.78
C GLN A 55 8.01 10.14 -2.70
N GLU A 56 8.46 11.07 -1.86
CA GLU A 56 7.87 12.41 -1.74
C GLU A 56 7.95 13.15 -3.09
N MET A 57 6.97 14.04 -3.35
CA MET A 57 6.99 14.87 -4.55
C MET A 57 8.15 15.88 -4.47
N ALA A 58 8.83 16.13 -5.59
CA ALA A 58 10.01 17.02 -5.62
C ALA A 58 9.71 18.43 -5.09
N GLU A 59 8.49 18.94 -5.28
CA GLU A 59 8.04 20.25 -4.79
C GLU A 59 7.95 20.33 -3.26
N GLN A 60 7.78 19.20 -2.57
CA GLN A 60 7.65 19.14 -1.12
C GLN A 60 9.01 18.98 -0.41
N VAL A 61 10.07 18.70 -1.15
CA VAL A 61 11.39 18.42 -0.58
C VAL A 61 12.15 19.73 -0.40
N PRO A 62 12.64 20.05 0.82
CA PRO A 62 13.37 21.27 1.07
C PRO A 62 14.72 21.27 0.34
N VAL A 63 15.20 22.46 -0.01
CA VAL A 63 16.46 22.65 -0.72
C VAL A 63 17.61 21.99 0.05
N GLY A 64 18.39 21.16 -0.66
CA GLY A 64 19.56 20.47 -0.11
C GLY A 64 19.28 19.10 0.51
N HIS A 65 18.03 18.67 0.62
CA HIS A 65 17.68 17.33 1.08
C HIS A 65 17.42 16.35 -0.08
N ILE A 66 17.73 15.07 0.15
CA ILE A 66 17.38 13.98 -0.77
C ILE A 66 15.98 13.47 -0.38
N PRO A 67 15.06 13.28 -1.34
CA PRO A 67 13.73 12.76 -1.07
C PRO A 67 13.78 11.41 -0.34
N ARG A 68 12.93 11.23 0.68
CA ARG A 68 12.88 9.97 1.43
C ARG A 68 11.91 9.00 0.78
N MET A 69 12.19 7.72 0.98
CA MET A 69 11.31 6.64 0.54
C MET A 69 10.56 6.04 1.73
N LEU A 70 9.30 5.65 1.49
CA LEU A 70 8.50 4.91 2.45
C LEU A 70 7.99 3.63 1.81
N THR A 71 8.00 2.54 2.57
CA THR A 71 7.43 1.25 2.15
C THR A 71 5.96 1.19 2.53
N VAL A 72 5.12 0.85 1.55
CA VAL A 72 3.68 0.68 1.70
C VAL A 72 3.32 -0.76 1.39
N LEU A 73 2.50 -1.37 2.24
CA LEU A 73 1.97 -2.71 2.05
C LEU A 73 0.50 -2.65 1.62
N CYS A 74 0.19 -3.28 0.50
CA CYS A 74 -1.16 -3.40 -0.01
C CYS A 74 -1.64 -4.86 0.07
N HIS A 75 -2.86 -5.04 0.56
CA HIS A 75 -3.49 -6.35 0.74
C HIS A 75 -4.81 -6.45 -0.03
N GLY A 76 -5.16 -7.66 -0.46
CA GLY A 76 -6.46 -7.96 -1.04
C GLY A 76 -6.74 -7.18 -2.33
N SER A 77 -7.83 -6.41 -2.34
CA SER A 77 -8.32 -5.67 -3.52
C SER A 77 -7.52 -4.42 -3.87
N LEU A 78 -6.62 -3.96 -2.99
CA LEU A 78 -5.75 -2.80 -3.27
C LEU A 78 -4.54 -3.17 -4.14
N VAL A 79 -4.25 -4.47 -4.25
CA VAL A 79 -3.18 -4.99 -5.10
C VAL A 79 -3.48 -4.71 -6.58
N ARG A 80 -2.45 -4.34 -7.35
CA ARG A 80 -2.50 -3.95 -8.78
C ARG A 80 -3.27 -2.67 -9.10
N LYS A 81 -3.67 -1.87 -8.10
CA LYS A 81 -4.26 -0.55 -8.38
C LYS A 81 -3.23 0.52 -8.75
N ILE A 82 -2.01 0.40 -8.21
CA ILE A 82 -0.94 1.38 -8.38
C ILE A 82 0.08 0.89 -9.41
N SER A 83 0.45 1.75 -10.36
CA SER A 83 1.53 1.53 -11.32
C SER A 83 2.75 2.42 -11.00
N PRO A 84 3.97 2.00 -11.38
CA PRO A 84 5.15 2.84 -11.25
C PRO A 84 4.99 4.15 -12.04
N GLY A 85 5.26 5.29 -11.40
CA GLY A 85 5.14 6.62 -12.00
C GLY A 85 3.78 7.30 -11.79
N ASP A 86 2.82 6.61 -11.18
CA ASP A 86 1.55 7.22 -10.79
C ASP A 86 1.74 8.23 -9.66
N VAL A 87 1.00 9.34 -9.75
CA VAL A 87 0.87 10.31 -8.64
C VAL A 87 -0.35 9.90 -7.83
N VAL A 88 -0.13 9.41 -6.62
CA VAL A 88 -1.16 8.82 -5.76
C VAL A 88 -1.08 9.34 -4.34
N ASP A 89 -2.23 9.50 -3.71
CA ASP A 89 -2.34 9.66 -2.26
C ASP A 89 -2.73 8.32 -1.66
N ILE A 90 -2.02 7.91 -0.61
CA ILE A 90 -2.28 6.66 0.09
C ILE A 90 -2.64 6.99 1.54
N ALA A 91 -3.85 6.62 1.94
CA ALA A 91 -4.28 6.66 3.32
C ALA A 91 -4.12 5.29 3.95
N GLY A 92 -3.54 5.24 5.14
CA GLY A 92 -3.18 3.98 5.78
C GLY A 92 -2.80 4.11 7.24
N ILE A 93 -2.44 2.98 7.84
CA ILE A 93 -1.99 2.89 9.23
C ILE A 93 -0.48 2.76 9.24
N PHE A 94 0.19 3.60 10.02
CA PHE A 94 1.66 3.57 10.13
C PHE A 94 2.08 2.61 11.23
N LEU A 95 2.81 1.56 10.86
CA LEU A 95 3.16 0.45 11.76
C LEU A 95 4.66 0.17 11.74
N PRO A 96 5.27 -0.13 12.91
CA PRO A 96 6.64 -0.62 12.97
C PRO A 96 6.71 -2.11 12.60
N THR A 97 7.78 -2.51 11.92
CA THR A 97 8.18 -3.91 11.76
C THR A 97 9.29 -4.24 12.77
N PRO A 98 9.06 -5.16 13.71
CA PRO A 98 10.11 -5.59 14.63
C PRO A 98 11.16 -6.41 13.88
N TYR A 99 12.44 -6.21 14.20
CA TYR A 99 13.49 -7.10 13.75
C TYR A 99 13.44 -8.43 14.50
N THR A 100 13.54 -9.55 13.78
CA THR A 100 13.61 -10.90 14.37
C THR A 100 14.97 -11.55 14.11
N GLY A 101 15.38 -12.48 15.00
CA GLY A 101 16.60 -13.27 14.84
C GLY A 101 17.89 -12.47 15.05
N PHE A 102 18.98 -12.82 14.36
CA PHE A 102 20.29 -12.18 14.51
C PHE A 102 20.29 -10.66 14.21
N LYS A 103 19.33 -10.19 13.41
CA LYS A 103 19.15 -8.75 13.14
C LYS A 103 18.67 -7.99 14.38
N ALA A 104 17.89 -8.62 15.26
CA ALA A 104 17.43 -8.00 16.51
C ALA A 104 18.59 -7.71 17.48
N ILE A 105 19.61 -8.58 17.50
CA ILE A 105 20.78 -8.45 18.38
C ILE A 105 21.58 -7.17 18.06
N LYS A 106 21.63 -6.76 16.78
CA LYS A 106 22.33 -5.54 16.34
C LYS A 106 21.45 -4.30 16.28
N ALA A 107 20.14 -4.45 16.07
CA ALA A 107 19.25 -3.33 15.81
C ALA A 107 18.88 -2.52 17.06
N GLY A 108 19.05 -3.07 18.27
CA GLY A 108 18.68 -2.37 19.51
C GLY A 108 17.20 -1.96 19.50
N LEU A 109 16.92 -0.66 19.61
CA LEU A 109 15.57 -0.08 19.55
C LEU A 109 15.17 0.46 18.16
N LEU A 110 16.03 0.34 17.13
CA LEU A 110 15.65 0.73 15.78
C LEU A 110 14.54 -0.19 15.28
N THR A 111 13.51 0.41 14.70
CA THR A 111 12.41 -0.30 14.03
C THR A 111 12.25 0.27 12.64
N ASP A 112 12.19 -0.60 11.64
CA ASP A 112 11.72 -0.21 10.32
C ASP A 112 10.23 0.09 10.40
N THR A 113 9.76 1.02 9.59
CA THR A 113 8.35 1.39 9.55
C THR A 113 7.79 1.15 8.16
N TYR A 114 6.51 0.83 8.11
CA TYR A 114 5.77 0.71 6.86
C TYR A 114 4.36 1.29 7.05
N LEU A 115 3.77 1.67 5.94
CA LEU A 115 2.38 2.09 5.88
C LEU A 115 1.52 0.91 5.39
N GLU A 116 0.54 0.49 6.17
CA GLU A 116 -0.48 -0.45 5.72
C GLU A 116 -1.58 0.34 4.99
N ALA A 117 -1.68 0.16 3.67
CA ALA A 117 -2.64 0.89 2.85
C ALA A 117 -4.08 0.45 3.15
N GLN A 118 -4.94 1.43 3.44
CA GLN A 118 -6.39 1.25 3.60
C GLN A 118 -7.15 1.79 2.39
N TYR A 119 -6.67 2.90 1.82
CA TYR A 119 -7.28 3.53 0.67
C TYR A 119 -6.23 4.22 -0.21
N VAL A 120 -6.47 4.24 -1.52
CA VAL A 120 -5.58 4.83 -2.52
C VAL A 120 -6.40 5.73 -3.44
N THR A 121 -5.97 6.98 -3.58
CA THR A 121 -6.55 7.98 -4.49
C THR A 121 -5.55 8.27 -5.60
N HIS A 122 -5.97 8.16 -6.85
CA HIS A 122 -5.14 8.52 -8.00
C HIS A 122 -5.40 9.98 -8.40
N HIS A 123 -4.34 10.78 -8.52
CA HIS A 123 -4.45 12.17 -8.97
C HIS A 123 -4.50 12.29 -10.49
N LYS A 124 -3.70 11.48 -11.18
CA LYS A 124 -3.82 11.31 -12.64
C LYS A 124 -4.93 10.30 -12.92
N LYS A 125 -6.18 10.74 -12.74
CA LYS A 125 -7.32 10.02 -13.31
C LYS A 125 -7.17 10.01 -14.83
N ALA A 126 -7.51 8.92 -15.48
CA ALA A 126 -7.79 8.97 -16.91
C ALA A 126 -8.78 10.13 -17.14
N TYR A 127 -8.65 10.87 -18.25
CA TYR A 127 -9.45 12.08 -18.54
C TYR A 127 -10.98 11.88 -18.36
N GLU A 128 -11.43 10.63 -18.38
CA GLU A 128 -12.81 10.18 -18.24
C GLU A 128 -13.40 10.37 -16.82
N ASP A 129 -12.59 10.39 -15.75
CA ASP A 129 -13.08 10.48 -14.34
C ASP A 129 -12.90 11.87 -13.69
N LEU A 130 -12.61 12.90 -14.50
CA LEU A 130 -12.61 14.28 -14.04
C LEU A 130 -14.05 14.70 -13.71
N VAL A 131 -14.38 14.71 -12.42
CA VAL A 131 -15.61 15.32 -11.92
C VAL A 131 -15.44 16.84 -12.05
N VAL A 132 -15.94 17.39 -13.15
CA VAL A 132 -15.88 18.83 -13.39
C VAL A 132 -17.00 19.51 -12.58
N ASP A 133 -16.62 20.43 -11.70
CA ASP A 133 -17.55 21.22 -10.90
C ASP A 133 -18.22 22.31 -11.77
N ASP A 134 -19.55 22.47 -11.65
CA ASP A 134 -20.35 23.48 -12.36
C ASP A 134 -19.86 24.92 -12.06
N ARG A 135 -19.26 25.14 -10.89
CA ARG A 135 -18.64 26.44 -10.55
C ARG A 135 -17.45 26.76 -11.44
N VAL A 136 -16.65 25.75 -11.77
CA VAL A 136 -15.48 25.90 -12.64
C VAL A 136 -15.94 26.22 -14.06
N PHE A 137 -16.97 25.52 -14.55
CA PHE A 137 -17.58 25.82 -15.85
C PHE A 137 -18.11 27.26 -15.94
N LYS A 138 -18.86 27.72 -14.93
CA LYS A 138 -19.36 29.11 -14.91
C LYS A 138 -18.22 30.13 -14.95
N ARG A 139 -17.11 29.85 -14.26
CA ARG A 139 -15.93 30.73 -14.30
C ARG A 139 -15.29 30.73 -15.69
N ILE A 140 -15.15 29.56 -16.32
CA ILE A 140 -14.63 29.43 -17.69
C ILE A 140 -15.52 30.21 -18.67
N ASP A 141 -16.84 30.09 -18.56
CA ASP A 141 -17.78 30.81 -19.44
C ASP A 141 -17.72 32.33 -19.24
N GLN A 142 -17.54 32.81 -18.02
CA GLN A 142 -17.32 34.24 -17.75
C GLN A 142 -16.05 34.76 -18.44
N TYR A 143 -14.94 34.02 -18.36
CA TYR A 143 -13.71 34.37 -19.06
C TYR A 143 -13.84 34.21 -20.58
N ARG A 144 -14.66 33.28 -21.06
CA ARG A 144 -14.97 33.16 -22.49
C ARG A 144 -15.76 34.35 -23.01
N ALA A 145 -16.71 34.86 -22.22
CA ALA A 145 -17.52 36.01 -22.57
C ALA A 145 -16.72 37.32 -22.62
N SER A 146 -15.58 37.43 -21.92
CA SER A 146 -14.76 38.64 -21.92
C SER A 146 -13.99 38.88 -23.23
N GLY A 147 -13.92 37.90 -24.13
CA GLY A 147 -13.32 38.05 -25.48
C GLY A 147 -11.79 38.12 -25.53
N HIS A 148 -11.11 38.37 -24.41
CA HIS A 148 -9.65 38.55 -24.32
C HIS A 148 -8.92 37.37 -23.61
N ILE A 149 -9.43 36.14 -23.75
CA ILE A 149 -8.91 34.98 -23.01
C ILE A 149 -7.41 34.72 -23.29
N TYR A 150 -6.99 34.87 -24.54
CA TYR A 150 -5.61 34.58 -24.94
C TYR A 150 -4.62 35.55 -24.28
N GLU A 151 -4.92 36.85 -24.33
CA GLU A 151 -4.09 37.90 -23.77
C GLU A 151 -4.06 37.83 -22.24
N TYR A 152 -5.21 37.54 -21.61
CA TYR A 152 -5.28 37.35 -20.17
C TYR A 152 -4.44 36.16 -19.70
N LEU A 153 -4.51 35.03 -20.41
CA LEU A 153 -3.69 33.86 -20.11
C LEU A 153 -2.19 34.14 -20.35
N ALA A 154 -1.86 34.81 -21.45
CA ALA A 154 -0.50 35.19 -21.81
C ALA A 154 0.14 36.12 -20.77
N MET A 155 -0.59 37.11 -20.26
CA MET A 155 -0.11 37.97 -19.18
C MET A 155 -0.09 37.25 -17.82
N SER A 156 -0.98 36.28 -17.59
CA SER A 156 -1.06 35.57 -16.30
C SER A 156 0.03 34.51 -16.08
N ILE A 157 0.67 34.01 -17.16
CA ILE A 157 1.64 32.92 -17.04
C ILE A 157 2.96 33.36 -16.39
N ALA A 158 3.36 34.62 -16.62
CA ALA A 158 4.58 35.20 -16.08
C ALA A 158 4.38 36.71 -15.86
N PRO A 159 3.55 37.12 -14.89
CA PRO A 159 3.24 38.53 -14.64
C PRO A 159 4.46 39.34 -14.15
N GLU A 160 5.52 38.65 -13.73
CA GLU A 160 6.78 39.24 -13.28
C GLU A 160 7.70 39.67 -14.44
N ILE A 161 7.42 39.23 -15.67
CA ILE A 161 8.21 39.57 -16.86
C ILE A 161 7.42 40.61 -17.67
N TYR A 162 8.06 41.74 -17.98
CA TYR A 162 7.48 42.78 -18.83
C TYR A 162 8.04 42.67 -20.25
N GLY A 163 7.17 42.52 -21.26
CA GLY A 163 7.53 42.40 -22.68
C GLY A 163 6.33 42.15 -23.57
#